data_AF-A0A7S0SJ83-F1
#
_entry.id   AF-A0A7S0SJ83-F1
#
_cell.length_a   1.000
_cell.length_b   1.000
_cell.length_c   1.000
_cell.angle_alpha   90.00
_cell.angle_beta   90.00
_cell.angle_gamma   90.00
#
_symmetry.space_group_name_H-M   'P 1'
#
loop_
_entity.id
_entity.type
_entity.pdbx_description
1 polymer ?
#
loop_
_entity_poly.entity_id
_entity_poly.type
_entity_poly.pdbx_seq_one_letter_code
_entity_poly.pdbx_strand_id
1 'polypeptide(L)'
;EEGPAAALIAMMELATGVKKAARPNVGKVFAGTGNKGCVKATHKFNHGHLFLINEGFVFVDRPAVFLPFEDVADLQVQRAEVGMSSTFDLNITPAALGGGSGAPHEFANISRDELEGVRRYLAKRCNEATEG
;
A
#
# COMPACT_ATOMS: atom_id res chain seq x y z
N GLU A 1 -19.55 -7.54 11.95
CA GLU A 1 -18.79 -6.37 11.47
C GLU A 1 -17.57 -6.88 10.73
N GLU A 2 -17.58 -6.80 9.40
CA GLU A 2 -16.47 -7.29 8.58
C GLU A 2 -15.32 -6.29 8.68
N GLY A 3 -14.24 -6.67 9.37
CA GLY A 3 -13.06 -5.83 9.55
C GLY A 3 -12.32 -5.57 8.22
N PRO A 4 -11.42 -4.57 8.17
CA PRO A 4 -10.72 -4.19 6.94
C PRO A 4 -9.87 -5.34 6.36
N ALA A 5 -9.42 -6.28 7.20
CA ALA A 5 -8.75 -7.50 6.75
C ALA A 5 -9.68 -8.46 5.99
N ALA A 6 -10.97 -8.55 6.35
CA ALA A 6 -11.94 -9.37 5.63
C ALA A 6 -12.23 -8.80 4.25
N ALA A 7 -12.36 -7.47 4.15
CA ALA A 7 -12.52 -6.78 2.87
C ALA A 7 -11.29 -6.97 1.96
N LEU A 8 -10.08 -7.01 2.55
CA LEU A 8 -8.86 -7.32 1.79
C LEU A 8 -8.88 -8.75 1.21
N ILE A 9 -9.28 -9.72 2.02
CA ILE A 9 -9.38 -11.13 1.60
C ILE A 9 -10.40 -11.25 0.47
N ALA A 10 -11.59 -10.66 0.63
CA ALA A 10 -12.65 -10.74 -0.37
C ALA A 10 -12.24 -10.17 -1.73
N MET A 11 -11.54 -9.03 -1.77
CA MET A 11 -11.07 -8.48 -3.05
C MET A 11 -9.94 -9.29 -3.68
N MET A 12 -9.04 -9.88 -2.87
CA MET A 12 -7.98 -10.75 -3.41
C MET A 12 -8.55 -12.04 -3.97
N GLU A 13 -9.55 -12.62 -3.29
CA GLU A 13 -10.30 -13.76 -3.81
C GLU A 13 -11.02 -13.41 -5.13
N LEU A 14 -11.59 -12.20 -5.24
CA LEU A 14 -12.22 -11.73 -6.47
C LEU A 14 -11.22 -11.49 -7.61
N ALA A 15 -10.07 -10.88 -7.31
CA ALA A 15 -9.06 -10.54 -8.30
C ALA A 15 -8.26 -11.76 -8.80
N THR A 16 -8.00 -12.74 -7.92
CA THR A 16 -7.18 -13.92 -8.25
C THR A 16 -8.00 -15.19 -8.54
N GLY A 17 -9.28 -15.23 -8.15
CA GLY A 17 -10.16 -16.39 -8.31
C GLY A 17 -9.85 -17.57 -7.37
N VAL A 18 -8.84 -17.48 -6.50
CA VAL A 18 -8.42 -18.61 -5.64
C VAL A 18 -8.83 -18.40 -4.18
N LYS A 19 -9.80 -19.20 -3.71
CA LYS A 19 -10.38 -19.17 -2.35
C LYS A 19 -9.41 -19.48 -1.18
N LYS A 20 -8.13 -19.76 -1.47
CA LYS A 20 -7.14 -20.25 -0.47
C LYS A 20 -5.69 -19.76 -0.67
N ALA A 21 -5.29 -19.30 -1.85
CA ALA A 21 -3.86 -19.21 -2.20
C ALA A 21 -3.15 -17.93 -1.75
N ALA A 22 -3.87 -16.83 -1.50
CA ALA A 22 -3.22 -15.57 -1.13
C ALA A 22 -3.94 -14.97 0.08
N ARG A 23 -3.90 -15.63 1.24
CA ARG A 23 -4.09 -14.87 2.48
C ARG A 23 -2.84 -14.01 2.62
N PRO A 24 -2.90 -12.70 2.34
CA PRO A 24 -1.71 -11.88 2.47
C PRO A 24 -1.28 -11.96 3.93
N ASN A 25 0.01 -12.16 4.18
CA ASN A 25 0.56 -12.17 5.53
C ASN A 25 0.59 -10.73 6.09
N VAL A 26 -0.58 -10.09 6.16
CA VAL A 26 -0.76 -8.69 6.58
C VAL A 26 -0.17 -8.42 7.96
N GLY A 27 -0.18 -9.38 8.88
CA GLY A 27 0.38 -9.20 10.22
C GLY A 27 1.89 -9.42 10.34
N LYS A 28 2.56 -10.04 9.34
CA LYS A 28 4.01 -10.30 9.39
C LYS A 28 4.83 -9.39 8.48
N VAL A 29 4.20 -8.80 7.46
CA VAL A 29 4.87 -8.03 6.42
C VAL A 29 4.97 -6.55 6.80
N PHE A 30 3.89 -5.99 7.31
CA PHE A 30 3.81 -4.63 7.83
C PHE A 30 2.93 -4.68 9.08
N ALA A 31 3.39 -4.23 10.24
CA ALA A 31 2.53 -4.20 11.44
C ALA A 31 1.72 -2.90 11.52
N GLY A 32 2.30 -1.79 11.03
CA GLY A 32 1.86 -0.43 11.34
C GLY A 32 1.92 -0.10 12.84
N THR A 33 1.58 1.12 13.22
CA THR A 33 1.56 1.58 14.61
C THR A 33 0.56 0.78 15.46
N GLY A 34 -0.51 0.28 14.84
CA GLY A 34 -1.59 -0.43 15.52
C GLY A 34 -1.53 -1.97 15.49
N ASN A 35 -0.48 -2.60 14.95
CA ASN A 35 -0.47 -4.05 14.63
C ASN A 35 -1.64 -4.50 13.72
N LYS A 36 -2.21 -3.56 12.94
CA LYS A 36 -3.36 -3.82 12.06
C LYS A 36 -2.97 -4.23 10.65
N GLY A 37 -1.70 -4.10 10.30
CA GLY A 37 -1.17 -4.42 8.98
C GLY A 37 -1.70 -3.57 7.84
N CYS A 38 -2.23 -2.39 8.16
CA CYS A 38 -2.67 -1.39 7.21
C CYS A 38 -2.52 0.00 7.79
N VAL A 39 -2.49 0.99 6.88
CA VAL A 39 -2.52 2.41 7.22
C VAL A 39 -3.82 3.01 6.71
N LYS A 40 -4.34 4.02 7.42
CA LYS A 40 -5.44 4.83 6.90
C LYS A 40 -4.90 5.82 5.90
N ALA A 41 -5.53 5.91 4.75
CA ALA A 41 -5.13 6.81 3.68
C ALA A 41 -6.37 7.33 2.94
N THR A 42 -6.22 8.47 2.30
CA THR A 42 -7.21 9.07 1.41
C THR A 42 -6.71 8.96 -0.02
N HIS A 43 -7.44 8.26 -0.89
CA HIS A 43 -7.12 8.20 -2.31
C HIS A 43 -8.17 9.00 -3.08
N LYS A 44 -7.74 10.12 -3.67
CA LYS A 44 -8.60 11.14 -4.29
C LYS A 44 -9.58 11.76 -3.29
N PHE A 45 -10.79 11.21 -3.19
CA PHE A 45 -11.86 11.66 -2.29
C PHE A 45 -12.35 10.54 -1.36
N ASN A 46 -11.74 9.36 -1.43
CA ASN A 46 -12.20 8.18 -0.73
C ASN A 46 -11.26 7.86 0.44
N HIS A 47 -11.84 7.70 1.62
CA HIS A 47 -11.10 7.39 2.84
C HIS A 47 -11.14 5.90 3.08
N GLY A 48 -9.97 5.26 3.08
CA GLY A 48 -9.88 3.82 3.14
C GLY A 48 -8.67 3.32 3.90
N HIS A 49 -8.38 2.04 3.69
CA HIS A 49 -7.25 1.36 4.30
C HIS A 49 -6.31 0.90 3.19
N LEU A 50 -5.07 1.36 3.25
CA LEU A 50 -3.97 0.91 2.40
C LEU A 50 -3.22 -0.21 3.12
N PHE A 51 -3.22 -1.39 2.51
CA PHE A 51 -2.50 -2.56 2.96
C PHE A 51 -1.18 -2.68 2.22
N LEU A 52 -0.12 -2.89 3.00
CA LEU A 52 1.22 -3.15 2.49
C LEU A 52 1.47 -4.65 2.64
N ILE A 53 1.56 -5.36 1.51
CA ILE A 53 1.62 -6.83 1.45
C ILE A 53 2.76 -7.27 0.56
N ASN A 54 3.19 -8.53 0.69
CA ASN A 54 4.33 -9.04 -0.06
C ASN A 54 4.20 -8.91 -1.60
N GLU A 55 2.98 -9.04 -2.15
CA GLU A 55 2.73 -8.89 -3.58
C GLU A 55 2.64 -7.43 -4.05
N GLY A 56 2.42 -6.45 -3.17
CA GLY A 56 2.18 -5.07 -3.60
C GLY A 56 1.45 -4.20 -2.57
N PHE A 57 0.68 -3.24 -3.10
CA PHE A 57 -0.15 -2.32 -2.33
C PHE A 57 -1.61 -2.56 -2.65
N VAL A 58 -2.45 -2.53 -1.61
CA VAL A 58 -3.89 -2.69 -1.83
C VAL A 58 -4.74 -1.73 -1.03
N PHE A 59 -5.56 -0.97 -1.73
CA PHE A 59 -6.47 -0.01 -1.14
C PHE A 59 -7.88 -0.57 -1.10
N VAL A 60 -8.39 -0.75 0.11
CA VAL A 60 -9.66 -1.41 0.39
C VAL A 60 -10.69 -0.36 0.78
N ASP A 61 -11.13 0.39 -0.22
CA ASP A 61 -12.32 1.24 -0.21
C ASP A 61 -12.67 1.58 -1.67
N ARG A 62 -13.87 2.05 -2.00
CA ARG A 62 -14.22 2.31 -3.41
C ARG A 62 -13.53 3.58 -3.92
N PRO A 63 -12.87 3.57 -5.09
CA PRO A 63 -12.57 2.42 -5.93
C PRO A 63 -11.44 1.56 -5.34
N ALA A 64 -11.64 0.25 -5.29
CA ALA A 64 -10.61 -0.67 -4.78
C ALA A 64 -9.45 -0.66 -5.77
N VAL A 65 -8.23 -0.52 -5.25
CA VAL A 65 -7.02 -0.44 -6.08
C VAL A 65 -6.04 -1.51 -5.65
N PHE A 66 -5.57 -2.30 -6.60
CA PHE A 66 -4.48 -3.26 -6.41
C PHE A 66 -3.32 -2.88 -7.31
N LEU A 67 -2.16 -2.64 -6.70
CA LEU A 67 -0.92 -2.26 -7.37
C LEU A 67 0.14 -3.31 -7.01
N PRO A 68 0.31 -4.36 -7.83
CA PRO A 68 1.37 -5.33 -7.59
C PRO A 68 2.73 -4.66 -7.77
N PHE A 69 3.74 -5.07 -6.99
CA PHE A 69 5.08 -4.48 -7.09
C PHE A 69 5.70 -4.60 -8.47
N GLU A 70 5.36 -5.66 -9.21
CA GLU A 70 5.82 -5.89 -10.59
C GLU A 70 5.40 -4.77 -11.54
N ASP A 71 4.25 -4.14 -11.27
CA ASP A 71 3.73 -3.00 -12.02
C ASP A 71 4.10 -1.66 -11.37
N VAL A 72 4.92 -1.61 -10.31
CA VAL A 72 5.30 -0.32 -9.69
C VAL A 72 6.61 0.19 -10.30
N ALA A 73 6.56 1.34 -10.96
CA ALA A 73 7.71 1.99 -11.57
C ALA A 73 8.43 2.93 -10.60
N ASP A 74 7.69 3.71 -9.79
CA ASP A 74 8.25 4.67 -8.85
C ASP A 74 7.41 4.81 -7.59
N LEU A 75 8.07 5.08 -6.46
CA LEU A 75 7.47 5.24 -5.14
C LEU A 75 8.06 6.47 -4.45
N GLN A 76 7.21 7.44 -4.13
CA GLN A 76 7.63 8.65 -3.43
C GLN A 76 6.81 8.93 -2.19
N VAL A 77 7.51 9.23 -1.10
CA VAL A 77 6.90 9.70 0.14
C VAL A 77 7.01 11.23 0.18
N GLN A 78 5.87 11.92 0.14
CA GLN A 78 5.78 13.38 0.18
C GLN A 78 5.25 13.87 1.53
N ARG A 79 5.52 15.15 1.85
CA ARG A 79 5.16 15.80 3.13
C ARG A 79 5.67 15.10 4.40
N ALA A 80 6.67 14.22 4.26
CA ALA A 80 7.31 13.51 5.36
C ALA A 80 8.35 14.34 6.14
N GLU A 81 8.60 15.59 5.72
CA GLU A 81 9.63 16.47 6.28
C GLU A 81 9.35 16.84 7.74
N VAL A 82 10.38 16.79 8.59
CA VAL A 82 10.23 16.94 10.05
C VAL A 82 9.76 18.37 10.40
N GLY A 83 8.61 18.47 11.08
CA GLY A 83 8.15 19.72 11.72
C GLY A 83 7.01 20.47 11.02
N MET A 84 6.56 20.07 9.83
CA MET A 84 5.53 20.81 9.09
C MET A 84 4.16 20.12 8.97
N SER A 85 4.04 18.80 9.17
CA SER A 85 2.77 18.10 8.93
C SER A 85 2.58 16.88 9.84
N SER A 86 1.37 16.75 10.42
CA SER A 86 0.93 15.58 11.20
C SER A 86 0.65 14.34 10.34
N THR A 87 0.61 14.52 9.02
CA THR A 87 0.37 13.48 8.03
C THR A 87 1.39 13.57 6.90
N PHE A 88 1.50 12.49 6.12
CA PHE A 88 2.30 12.40 4.91
C PHE A 88 1.47 11.79 3.78
N ASP A 89 1.98 11.93 2.55
CA ASP A 89 1.33 11.41 1.35
C ASP A 89 2.28 10.39 0.67
N LEU A 90 1.72 9.32 0.11
CA LEU A 90 2.45 8.28 -0.61
C LEU A 90 1.99 8.23 -2.06
N ASN A 91 2.89 8.56 -2.99
CA ASN A 91 2.66 8.49 -4.42
C ASN A 91 3.25 7.21 -4.99
N ILE A 92 2.40 6.44 -5.68
CA ILE A 92 2.77 5.19 -6.34
C ILE A 92 2.54 5.36 -7.83
N THR A 93 3.60 5.34 -8.62
CA THR A 93 3.52 5.44 -10.08
C THR A 93 3.61 4.04 -10.66
N PRO A 94 2.53 3.51 -11.27
CA PRO A 94 2.60 2.23 -11.94
C PRO A 94 3.38 2.32 -13.26
N ALA A 95 4.00 1.23 -13.69
CA ALA A 95 4.52 1.05 -15.02
C ALA A 95 3.34 0.98 -16.00
N ALA A 96 3.41 1.73 -17.10
CA ALA A 96 2.41 1.64 -18.16
C ALA A 96 2.68 0.41 -19.03
N LEU A 97 1.59 -0.25 -19.44
CA LEU A 97 1.58 -1.23 -20.53
C LEU A 97 2.08 -0.55 -21.81
N GLY A 98 3.39 -0.62 -22.08
CA GLY A 98 4.03 0.04 -23.23
C GLY A 98 5.36 0.77 -22.93
N GLY A 99 5.87 0.73 -21.70
CA GLY A 99 7.20 1.25 -21.36
C GLY A 99 7.25 2.73 -20.95
N GLY A 100 6.09 3.33 -20.62
CA GLY A 100 6.01 4.66 -19.98
C GLY A 100 5.61 4.57 -18.50
N SER A 101 5.54 5.70 -17.78
CA SER A 101 4.87 5.75 -16.47
C SER A 101 3.36 5.90 -16.62
N GLY A 102 2.60 5.07 -15.92
CA GLY A 102 1.15 5.21 -15.76
C GLY A 102 0.79 6.38 -14.84
N ALA A 103 -0.51 6.65 -14.69
CA ALA A 103 -0.98 7.73 -13.82
C ALA A 103 -0.67 7.41 -12.34
N PRO A 104 -0.05 8.33 -11.58
CA PRO A 104 0.29 8.09 -10.19
C PRO A 104 -0.95 7.99 -9.30
N HIS A 105 -0.91 7.04 -8.37
CA HIS A 105 -1.88 6.88 -7.30
C HIS A 105 -1.36 7.60 -6.04
N GLU A 106 -2.03 8.69 -5.69
CA GLU A 106 -1.74 9.47 -4.48
C GLU A 106 -2.59 8.97 -3.30
N PHE A 107 -1.91 8.42 -2.30
CA PHE A 107 -2.48 8.04 -1.02
C PHE A 107 -2.12 9.10 0.02
N ALA A 108 -3.00 10.07 0.21
CA ALA A 108 -2.79 11.23 1.05
C ALA A 108 -3.25 11.01 2.50
N ASN A 109 -2.89 11.94 3.38
CA ASN A 109 -3.40 12.05 4.75
C ASN A 109 -3.09 10.82 5.64
N ILE A 110 -1.96 10.17 5.39
CA ILE A 110 -1.49 9.03 6.19
C ILE A 110 -0.86 9.58 7.48
N SER A 111 -1.21 9.00 8.63
CA SER A 111 -0.67 9.43 9.92
C SER A 111 0.86 9.38 9.93
N ARG A 112 1.52 10.44 10.43
CA ARG A 112 2.98 10.47 10.58
C ARG A 112 3.51 9.33 11.46
N ASP A 113 2.71 8.81 12.39
CA ASP A 113 3.10 7.69 13.23
C ASP A 113 3.45 6.43 12.40
N GLU A 114 2.77 6.25 11.26
CA GLU A 114 3.02 5.14 10.33
C GLU A 114 4.27 5.36 9.46
N LEU A 115 4.83 6.58 9.41
CA LEU A 115 5.89 6.97 8.48
C LEU A 115 7.15 6.11 8.64
N GLU A 116 7.59 5.89 9.87
CA GLU A 116 8.77 5.05 10.13
C GLU A 116 8.53 3.60 9.71
N GLY A 117 7.34 3.06 10.01
CA GLY A 117 6.94 1.72 9.59
C GLY A 117 6.94 1.59 8.06
N VAL A 118 6.34 2.55 7.36
CA VAL A 118 6.23 2.54 5.89
C VAL A 118 7.62 2.68 5.27
N ARG A 119 8.45 3.60 5.75
CA ARG A 119 9.84 3.74 5.29
C ARG A 119 10.64 2.47 5.47
N ARG A 120 10.53 1.81 6.64
CA ARG A 120 11.21 0.54 6.91
C ARG A 120 10.75 -0.57 5.97
N TYR A 121 9.44 -0.65 5.71
CA TYR A 121 8.87 -1.61 4.78
C TYR A 121 9.38 -1.40 3.35
N LEU A 122 9.33 -0.16 2.87
CA LEU A 122 9.81 0.23 1.54
C LEU A 122 11.32 -0.01 1.40
N ALA A 123 12.12 0.36 2.40
CA ALA A 123 13.56 0.14 2.40
C ALA A 123 13.90 -1.35 2.32
N LYS A 124 13.20 -2.19 3.10
CA LYS A 124 13.40 -3.65 3.04
C LYS A 124 13.10 -4.19 1.64
N ARG A 125 11.98 -3.79 1.03
CA ARG A 125 11.58 -4.30 -0.29
C ARG A 125 12.33 -3.71 -1.47
N CYS A 126 12.73 -2.46 -1.41
CA CYS A 126 13.57 -1.84 -2.42
C CYS A 126 15.01 -2.42 -2.39
N ASN A 127 15.53 -2.76 -1.19
CA ASN A 127 16.84 -3.40 -1.07
C ASN A 127 16.84 -4.88 -1.51
N GLU A 128 15.74 -5.62 -1.31
CA GLU A 128 15.59 -6.99 -1.83
C GLU A 128 15.52 -7.06 -3.37
N ALA A 129 15.30 -5.93 -4.07
CA ALA A 129 15.37 -5.87 -5.54
C ALA A 129 16.80 -5.80 -6.11
N THR A 130 17.84 -5.82 -5.27
CA THR A 130 19.26 -5.73 -5.67
C THR A 130 20.08 -7.00 -5.44
N GLU A 131 19.53 -8.02 -4.77
CA GLU A 131 20.28 -9.27 -4.52
C GLU A 131 19.64 -10.41 -5.32
N GLY A 132 20.02 -10.48 -6.59
CA GLY A 132 19.87 -11.66 -7.45
C GLY A 132 21.06 -12.60 -7.34
#